data_AF-A0A1Q9NMP4-F1
#
_entry.id   AF-A0A1Q9NMP4-F1
#
_cell.length_a   1.000
_cell.length_b   1.000
_cell.length_c   1.000
_cell.angle_alpha   90.00
_cell.angle_beta   90.00
_cell.angle_gamma   90.00
#
_symmetry.space_group_name_H-M   'P 1'
#
loop_
_entity.id
_entity.type
_entity.pdbx_description
1 polymer ?
#
loop_
_entity_poly.entity_id
_entity_poly.type
_entity_poly.pdbx_seq_one_letter_code
_entity_poly.pdbx_strand_id
1 'polypeptide(L)'
;MILVIHKHTFSVLALLYPNLDYKNKFHIDHIFPRSLFDKRKLKKLGIIEEDIEFYKNNVDSLANLQIMEGHENQEKLDKLPNEWINNFFVDEQRKMDYLRKNYIPEEYLDINKFKIFLDKRTILMKNQYSGILLDNNS
;
A
#
# COMPACT_ATOMS: atom_id res chain seq x y z
N MET A 1 0.74 18.80 4.97
CA MET A 1 1.90 18.18 5.64
C MET A 1 2.80 17.63 4.56
N ILE A 2 3.93 18.30 4.33
CA ILE A 2 4.88 17.92 3.28
C ILE A 2 5.46 16.57 3.67
N LEU A 3 5.15 15.55 2.88
CA LEU A 3 5.75 14.23 2.98
C LEU A 3 7.27 14.38 2.87
N VAL A 4 8.01 13.92 3.87
CA VAL A 4 9.39 13.48 3.63
C VAL A 4 9.29 12.10 2.99
N ILE A 5 8.77 12.05 1.76
CA ILE A 5 8.99 10.89 0.90
C ILE A 5 10.50 10.86 0.69
N HIS A 6 11.16 9.79 1.14
CA HIS A 6 12.59 9.60 0.86
C HIS A 6 12.82 9.82 -0.63
N LYS A 7 13.90 10.52 -1.00
CA LYS A 7 14.21 10.96 -2.37
C LYS A 7 14.07 9.85 -3.43
N HIS A 8 14.20 8.59 -3.01
CA HIS A 8 14.17 7.40 -3.87
C HIS A 8 12.90 6.56 -3.76
N THR A 9 11.93 6.87 -2.88
CA THR A 9 10.71 6.05 -2.71
C THR A 9 9.96 5.89 -4.02
N PHE A 10 9.81 6.97 -4.80
CA PHE A 10 9.18 6.89 -6.12
C PHE A 10 9.94 5.93 -7.03
N SER A 11 11.25 6.12 -7.18
CA SER A 11 12.08 5.30 -8.07
C SER A 11 12.04 3.82 -7.70
N VAL A 12 12.08 3.51 -6.40
CA VAL A 12 12.00 2.13 -5.92
C VAL A 12 10.61 1.55 -6.21
N LEU A 13 9.52 2.26 -5.87
CA LEU A 13 8.17 1.80 -6.18
C LEU A 13 7.95 1.62 -7.68
N ALA A 14 8.38 2.57 -8.51
CA ALA A 14 8.15 2.58 -9.96
C ALA A 14 8.70 1.33 -10.67
N LEU A 15 9.76 0.70 -10.15
CA LEU A 15 10.26 -0.59 -10.67
C LEU A 15 9.18 -1.69 -10.62
N LEU A 16 8.28 -1.66 -9.63
CA LEU A 16 7.17 -2.61 -9.53
C LEU A 16 6.02 -2.34 -10.51
N TYR A 17 6.02 -1.18 -11.20
CA TYR A 17 4.96 -0.76 -12.12
C TYR A 17 5.54 -0.52 -13.52
N PRO A 18 6.00 -1.57 -14.24
CA PRO A 18 6.65 -1.42 -15.54
C PRO A 18 5.73 -0.80 -16.60
N ASN A 19 4.41 -0.95 -16.44
CA ASN A 19 3.40 -0.42 -17.35
C ASN A 19 2.73 0.86 -16.82
N LEU A 20 3.39 1.61 -15.92
CA LEU A 20 2.85 2.87 -15.41
C LEU A 20 2.70 3.88 -16.55
N ASP A 21 1.50 4.42 -16.76
CA ASP A 21 1.28 5.47 -17.76
C ASP A 21 1.74 6.83 -17.22
N TYR A 22 2.98 7.18 -17.53
CA TYR A 22 3.58 8.47 -17.16
C TYR A 22 2.92 9.69 -17.81
N LYS A 23 2.00 9.51 -18.76
CA LYS A 23 1.20 10.61 -19.30
C LYS A 23 0.13 11.09 -18.31
N ASN A 24 -0.31 10.21 -17.41
CA ASN A 24 -1.30 10.52 -16.38
C ASN A 24 -0.63 11.00 -15.09
N LYS A 25 -1.36 11.81 -14.32
CA LYS A 25 -0.93 12.19 -12.96
C LYS A 25 -1.14 11.03 -12.01
N PHE A 26 -0.05 10.61 -11.37
CA PHE A 26 -0.06 9.61 -10.31
C PHE A 26 0.39 10.20 -8.98
N HIS A 27 0.01 9.52 -7.90
CA HIS A 27 0.35 9.89 -6.53
C HIS A 27 0.95 8.68 -5.81
N ILE A 28 1.88 8.96 -4.89
CA ILE A 28 2.27 7.97 -3.89
C ILE A 28 1.24 8.05 -2.77
N ASP A 29 0.57 6.94 -2.50
CA ASP A 29 -0.48 6.85 -1.49
C ASP A 29 -0.18 5.75 -0.45
N HIS A 30 -0.74 5.91 0.74
CA HIS A 30 -0.67 4.92 1.81
C HIS A 30 -1.85 3.96 1.72
N ILE A 31 -1.59 2.66 1.49
CA ILE A 31 -2.61 1.61 1.44
C ILE A 31 -3.47 1.64 2.71
N PHE A 32 -2.83 1.62 3.88
CA PHE A 32 -3.46 1.97 5.15
C PHE A 32 -3.25 3.47 5.41
N PRO A 33 -4.32 4.29 5.44
CA PRO A 33 -4.20 5.73 5.48
C PRO A 33 -3.41 6.22 6.69
N ARG A 34 -2.38 7.04 6.44
CA ARG A 34 -1.50 7.58 7.48
C ARG A 34 -2.26 8.35 8.56
N SER A 35 -3.37 8.98 8.20
CA SER A 35 -4.23 9.74 9.10
C SER A 35 -4.83 8.89 10.23
N LEU A 36 -4.89 7.56 10.09
CA LEU A 36 -5.41 6.62 11.10
C LEU A 36 -4.37 6.22 12.15
N PHE A 37 -3.09 6.47 11.91
CA PHE A 37 -1.96 6.04 12.77
C PHE A 37 -1.68 7.03 13.92
N ASP A 38 -2.73 7.64 14.47
CA ASP A 38 -2.67 8.33 15.76
C ASP A 38 -3.04 7.36 16.88
N LYS A 39 -2.39 7.47 18.04
CA LYS A 39 -2.62 6.58 19.19
C LYS A 39 -4.10 6.48 19.55
N ARG A 40 -4.84 7.60 19.57
CA ARG A 40 -6.27 7.56 19.93
C ARG A 40 -7.12 6.88 18.87
N LYS A 41 -6.80 7.08 17.59
CA LYS A 41 -7.52 6.44 16.48
C LYS A 41 -7.25 4.93 16.43
N LEU A 42 -6.00 4.52 16.57
CA LEU A 42 -5.63 3.09 16.63
C LEU A 42 -6.33 2.37 17.78
N LYS A 43 -6.39 2.97 18.98
CA LYS A 43 -7.18 2.41 20.10
C LYS A 43 -8.66 2.26 19.78
N LYS A 44 -9.27 3.27 19.14
CA LYS A 44 -10.68 3.20 18.72
C LYS A 44 -10.93 2.10 17.69
N LEU A 45 -9.92 1.77 16.89
CA LEU A 45 -9.95 0.67 15.92
C LEU A 45 -9.65 -0.71 16.55
N GLY A 46 -9.46 -0.79 17.88
CA GLY A 46 -9.23 -2.04 18.60
C GLY A 46 -7.78 -2.49 18.70
N ILE A 47 -6.81 -1.65 18.26
CA ILE A 47 -5.39 -1.99 18.34
C ILE A 47 -4.91 -1.92 19.80
N ILE A 48 -4.30 -3.01 20.25
CA ILE A 48 -3.75 -3.15 21.61
C ILE A 48 -2.53 -2.24 21.81
N GLU A 49 -2.27 -1.82 23.06
CA GLU A 49 -1.24 -0.82 23.38
C GLU A 49 0.16 -1.26 22.91
N GLU A 50 0.45 -2.56 23.02
CA GLU A 50 1.71 -3.20 22.65
C GLU A 50 2.03 -3.06 21.15
N ASP A 51 0.99 -2.89 20.32
CA ASP A 51 1.11 -2.84 18.87
C ASP A 51 1.18 -1.41 18.34
N ILE A 52 0.65 -0.43 19.06
CA ILE A 52 0.50 0.96 18.60
C ILE A 52 1.83 1.55 18.14
N GLU A 53 2.90 1.33 18.90
CA GLU A 53 4.20 1.92 18.58
C GLU A 53 4.81 1.30 17.32
N PHE A 54 4.64 -0.01 17.11
CA PHE A 54 5.01 -0.65 15.85
C PHE A 54 4.25 -0.04 14.68
N TYR A 55 2.93 0.14 14.80
CA TYR A 55 2.09 0.66 13.73
C TYR A 55 2.53 2.07 13.33
N LYS A 56 2.74 2.94 14.32
CA LYS A 56 3.22 4.31 14.10
C LYS A 56 4.58 4.35 13.42
N ASN A 57 5.52 3.49 13.84
CA ASN A 57 6.87 3.48 13.28
C ASN A 57 6.94 2.89 11.86
N ASN A 58 5.91 2.14 11.44
CA ASN A 58 5.88 1.48 10.14
C ASN A 58 4.84 2.04 9.15
N VAL A 59 4.11 3.09 9.53
CA VAL A 59 3.10 3.71 8.66
C VAL A 59 3.70 4.21 7.34
N ASP A 60 4.91 4.76 7.37
CA ASP A 60 5.62 5.29 6.21
C ASP A 60 6.52 4.23 5.53
N SER A 61 6.37 2.94 5.87
CA SER A 61 7.12 1.86 5.24
C SER A 61 6.76 1.72 3.76
N LEU A 62 7.74 1.31 2.94
CA LEU A 62 7.54 1.06 1.52
C LEU A 62 6.40 0.04 1.26
N ALA A 63 6.26 -0.95 2.15
CA ALA A 63 5.21 -1.94 2.08
C ALA A 63 3.80 -1.38 2.40
N ASN A 64 3.68 -0.20 3.00
CA ASN A 64 2.40 0.52 3.10
C ASN A 64 2.18 1.52 1.95
N LEU A 65 3.14 1.69 1.04
CA LEU A 65 3.04 2.67 -0.06
C LEU A 65 2.71 2.00 -1.39
N GLN A 66 1.92 2.69 -2.20
CA GLN A 66 1.56 2.31 -3.57
C GLN A 66 1.56 3.53 -4.51
N ILE A 67 1.59 3.27 -5.81
CA ILE A 67 1.36 4.30 -6.83
C ILE A 67 -0.09 4.20 -7.27
N MET A 68 -0.86 5.27 -7.11
CA MET A 68 -2.26 5.34 -7.51
C MET A 68 -2.49 6.41 -8.56
N GLU A 69 -3.43 6.15 -9.46
CA GLU A 69 -3.90 7.13 -10.43
C GLU A 69 -4.87 8.12 -9.78
N GLY A 70 -4.96 9.34 -10.34
CA GLY A 70 -5.71 10.45 -9.73
C GLY A 70 -7.16 10.11 -9.37
N HIS A 71 -7.87 9.38 -10.22
CA HIS A 71 -9.27 8.99 -9.98
C HIS A 71 -9.41 8.04 -8.78
N GLU A 72 -8.60 6.99 -8.70
CA GLU A 72 -8.62 6.03 -7.59
C GLU A 72 -8.26 6.70 -6.26
N ASN A 73 -7.25 7.59 -6.30
CA ASN A 73 -6.77 8.32 -5.12
C ASN A 73 -7.84 9.28 -4.57
N GLN A 74 -8.62 9.93 -5.44
CA GLN A 74 -9.72 10.80 -5.05
C GLN A 74 -10.86 10.06 -4.34
N GLU A 75 -11.14 8.83 -4.76
CA GLU A 75 -12.19 8.00 -4.15
C GLU A 75 -11.76 7.34 -2.84
N LYS A 76 -10.47 6.99 -2.73
CA LYS A 76 -9.92 6.28 -1.56
C LYS A 76 -9.92 7.13 -0.30
N LEU A 77 -9.35 8.34 -0.35
CA LEU A 77 -9.23 9.23 0.81
C LEU A 77 -8.65 8.49 2.04
N ASP A 78 -9.27 8.68 3.22
CA ASP A 78 -8.90 8.09 4.50
C ASP A 78 -9.58 6.73 4.79
N LYS A 79 -10.18 6.08 3.78
CA LYS A 79 -10.85 4.78 3.96
C LYS A 79 -9.83 3.67 4.19
N LEU A 80 -10.19 2.71 5.05
CA LEU A 80 -9.40 1.50 5.23
C LEU A 80 -9.39 0.67 3.93
N PRO A 81 -8.32 -0.09 3.65
CA PRO A 81 -8.20 -0.79 2.38
C PRO A 81 -9.27 -1.87 2.21
N ASN A 82 -9.67 -2.57 3.27
CA ASN A 82 -10.78 -3.53 3.22
C ASN A 82 -12.12 -2.87 2.82
N GLU A 83 -12.41 -1.67 3.34
CA GLU A 83 -13.62 -0.91 3.00
C GLU A 83 -13.55 -0.40 1.57
N TRP A 84 -12.46 0.28 1.21
CA TRP A 84 -12.33 0.92 -0.08
C TRP A 84 -12.31 -0.08 -1.23
N ILE A 85 -11.49 -1.14 -1.13
CA ILE A 85 -11.34 -2.13 -2.22
C ILE A 85 -12.67 -2.84 -2.50
N ASN A 86 -13.38 -3.25 -1.46
CA ASN A 86 -14.66 -3.96 -1.62
C ASN A 86 -15.78 -3.05 -2.16
N ASN A 87 -15.72 -1.74 -1.90
CA ASN A 87 -16.73 -0.80 -2.39
C ASN A 87 -16.42 -0.28 -3.80
N PHE A 88 -15.15 -0.10 -4.13
CA PHE A 88 -14.72 0.48 -5.40
C PHE A 88 -14.75 -0.54 -6.55
N PHE A 89 -14.38 -1.79 -6.27
CA PHE A 89 -14.38 -2.85 -7.27
C PHE A 89 -15.64 -3.72 -7.16
N VAL A 90 -16.62 -3.43 -8.01
CA VAL A 90 -17.84 -4.25 -8.14
C VAL A 90 -17.54 -5.60 -8.81
N ASP A 91 -16.55 -5.63 -9.69
CA ASP A 91 -16.12 -6.83 -10.41
C ASP A 91 -14.93 -7.51 -9.70
N GLU A 92 -15.11 -8.76 -9.30
CA GLU A 92 -14.08 -9.51 -8.56
C GLU A 92 -12.81 -9.73 -9.40
N GLN A 93 -12.91 -9.89 -10.72
CA GLN A 93 -11.72 -10.07 -11.55
C GLN A 93 -10.87 -8.79 -11.55
N ARG A 94 -11.48 -7.62 -11.74
CA ARG A 94 -10.79 -6.32 -11.65
C ARG A 94 -10.20 -6.07 -10.27
N LYS A 95 -10.90 -6.43 -9.20
CA LYS A 95 -10.39 -6.38 -7.82
C LYS A 95 -9.12 -7.22 -7.68
N MET A 96 -9.17 -8.47 -8.13
CA MET A 96 -8.02 -9.37 -8.06
C MET A 96 -6.84 -8.88 -8.91
N ASP A 97 -7.12 -8.33 -10.10
CA ASP A 97 -6.08 -7.76 -10.96
C ASP A 97 -5.43 -6.54 -10.32
N TYR A 98 -6.21 -5.67 -9.68
CA TYR A 98 -5.69 -4.55 -8.89
C TYR A 98 -4.77 -5.03 -7.76
N LEU A 99 -5.22 -5.99 -6.96
CA LEU A 99 -4.46 -6.53 -5.84
C LEU A 99 -3.13 -7.15 -6.30
N ARG A 100 -3.17 -7.97 -7.36
CA ARG A 100 -1.96 -8.61 -7.94
C ARG A 100 -1.00 -7.57 -8.50
N LYS A 101 -1.49 -6.62 -9.30
CA LYS A 101 -0.67 -5.54 -9.90
C LYS A 101 0.03 -4.70 -8.84
N ASN A 102 -0.59 -4.50 -7.69
CA ASN A 102 -0.05 -3.68 -6.58
C ASN A 102 0.68 -4.49 -5.49
N TYR A 103 0.84 -5.81 -5.69
CA TYR A 103 1.43 -6.75 -4.72
C TYR A 103 0.76 -6.71 -3.35
N ILE A 104 -0.57 -6.53 -3.32
CA ILE A 104 -1.37 -6.40 -2.11
C ILE A 104 -1.95 -7.77 -1.73
N PRO A 105 -1.64 -8.31 -0.54
CA PRO A 105 -2.19 -9.59 -0.11
C PRO A 105 -3.64 -9.42 0.40
N GLU A 106 -4.60 -10.03 -0.31
CA GLU A 106 -6.05 -9.89 -0.06
C GLU A 106 -6.48 -10.22 1.38
N GLU A 107 -5.86 -11.23 1.99
CA GLU A 107 -6.26 -11.75 3.30
C GLU A 107 -6.02 -10.76 4.47
N TYR A 108 -5.17 -9.74 4.27
CA TYR A 108 -4.64 -8.90 5.33
C TYR A 108 -5.00 -7.42 5.19
N LEU A 109 -6.16 -7.10 4.59
CA LEU A 109 -6.63 -5.72 4.40
C LEU A 109 -7.28 -5.09 5.64
N ASP A 110 -7.45 -5.84 6.73
CA ASP A 110 -7.94 -5.30 8.00
C ASP A 110 -6.82 -4.60 8.78
N ILE A 111 -7.13 -3.49 9.46
CA ILE A 111 -6.14 -2.75 10.25
C ILE A 111 -5.49 -3.61 11.35
N ASN A 112 -6.22 -4.55 11.94
CA ASN A 112 -5.67 -5.47 12.95
C ASN A 112 -4.61 -6.43 12.37
N LYS A 113 -4.57 -6.55 11.03
CA LYS A 113 -3.62 -7.38 10.30
C LYS A 113 -2.47 -6.57 9.71
N PHE A 114 -2.29 -5.30 10.09
CA PHE A 114 -1.26 -4.43 9.51
C PHE A 114 0.17 -5.02 9.61
N LYS A 115 0.54 -5.64 10.74
CA LYS A 115 1.85 -6.30 10.90
C LYS A 115 2.09 -7.37 9.83
N ILE A 116 1.18 -8.34 9.74
CA ILE A 116 1.28 -9.44 8.78
C ILE A 116 1.12 -8.95 7.34
N PHE A 117 0.33 -7.90 7.11
CA PHE A 117 0.24 -7.24 5.81
C PHE A 117 1.60 -6.73 5.33
N LEU A 118 2.31 -5.98 6.19
CA LEU A 118 3.64 -5.45 5.85
C LEU A 118 4.61 -6.57 5.54
N ASP A 119 4.63 -7.64 6.34
CA ASP A 119 5.52 -8.78 6.13
C ASP A 119 5.24 -9.48 4.79
N LYS A 120 3.97 -9.80 4.52
CA LYS A 120 3.56 -10.51 3.30
C LYS A 120 3.79 -9.68 2.05
N ARG A 121 3.41 -8.40 2.07
CA ARG A 121 3.65 -7.49 0.95
C ARG A 121 5.15 -7.26 0.72
N THR A 122 5.96 -7.14 1.79
CA THR A 122 7.42 -7.03 1.66
C THR A 122 8.02 -8.24 0.94
N ILE A 123 7.57 -9.46 1.26
CA ILE A 123 8.04 -10.68 0.59
C ILE A 123 7.68 -10.65 -0.91
N LEU A 124 6.43 -10.31 -1.24
CA LEU A 124 5.98 -10.21 -2.64
C LEU A 124 6.80 -9.18 -3.43
N MET A 125 7.00 -7.99 -2.85
CA MET A 125 7.80 -6.93 -3.45
C MET A 125 9.27 -7.34 -3.62
N LYS A 126 9.88 -7.96 -2.62
CA LYS A 126 11.27 -8.45 -2.70
C LYS A 126 11.45 -9.47 -3.80
N ASN A 127 10.54 -10.44 -3.92
CA ASN A 127 10.59 -11.43 -4.99
C ASN A 127 10.53 -10.77 -6.37
N GLN A 128 9.65 -9.78 -6.54
CA GLN A 128 9.56 -9.02 -7.77
C GLN A 128 10.83 -8.20 -8.06
N TYR A 129 11.36 -7.49 -7.07
CA TYR A 129 12.61 -6.73 -7.24
C TYR A 129 13.77 -7.64 -7.61
N SER A 130 13.89 -8.81 -6.97
CA SER A 130 14.92 -9.80 -7.31
C SER A 130 14.79 -10.24 -8.77
N GLY A 131 13.58 -10.54 -9.24
CA GLY A 131 13.36 -10.88 -10.66
C GLY A 131 13.77 -9.74 -11.59
N ILE A 132 13.35 -8.50 -11.32
CA ILE A 132 13.72 -7.34 -12.15
C ILE A 132 15.23 -7.09 -12.18
N LEU A 133 15.91 -7.24 -11.04
CA LEU A 133 17.32 -6.85 -10.90
C LEU A 133 18.31 -7.97 -11.27
N LEU A 134 17.89 -9.23 -11.23
CA LEU A 134 18.77 -10.39 -11.39
C LEU A 134 18.46 -11.20 -12.65
N ASP A 135 17.23 -11.15 -13.17
CA ASP A 135 16.86 -11.88 -14.39
C ASP A 135 17.09 -11.01 -15.63
N ASN A 136 18.21 -11.22 -16.32
CA ASN A 136 18.62 -10.51 -17.55
C ASN A 136 17.85 -10.95 -18.83
N ASN A 137 16.65 -11.51 -18.71
CA ASN A 137 15.88 -11.97 -19.87
C ASN A 137 14.83 -10.93 -20.30
N SER A 138 15.31 -9.75 -20.71
CA SER A 138 14.55 -8.79 -21.53
C SER A 138 15.16 -8.72 -22.93
#